data_AF-A0A819L1E2-F1
#
_entry.id   AF-A0A819L1E2-F1
#
_cell.length_a   1.000
_cell.length_b   1.000
_cell.length_c   1.000
_cell.angle_alpha   90.00
_cell.angle_beta   90.00
_cell.angle_gamma   90.00
#
_symmetry.space_group_name_H-M   'P 1'
#
loop_
_entity.id
_entity.type
_entity.pdbx_description
1 polymer ?
#
loop_
_entity_poly.entity_id
_entity_poly.type
_entity_poly.pdbx_seq_one_letter_code
_entity_poly.pdbx_strand_id
1 'polypeptide(L)'
;MWWTNYVVTYILLFLCLCDQVNSLDNGLLRQPPMGWLTWQRFRCVTDCQAHPDTCISEKLIRTQAELLVQRGYLEAGYKYIIIDDCWLNHSRAADGSLQPDETRFPS
;
A
#
# COMPACT_ATOMS: atom_id res chain seq x y z
N MET A 1 3.09 22.36 -52.24
CA MET A 1 4.36 22.02 -51.56
C MET A 1 4.66 22.82 -50.28
N TRP A 2 4.03 23.99 -50.03
CA TRP A 2 4.33 24.80 -48.83
C TRP A 2 3.51 24.42 -47.58
N TRP A 3 2.27 23.97 -47.75
CA TRP A 3 1.35 23.58 -46.66
C TRP A 3 1.80 22.35 -45.87
N THR A 4 2.47 21.42 -46.53
CA THR A 4 3.06 20.23 -45.92
C THR A 4 4.12 20.55 -44.88
N ASN A 5 4.92 21.60 -45.09
CA ASN A 5 5.96 21.99 -44.13
C ASN A 5 5.35 22.57 -42.84
N TYR A 6 4.32 23.41 -42.95
CA TYR A 6 3.65 23.99 -41.78
C TYR A 6 2.99 22.92 -40.92
N VAL A 7 2.29 21.96 -41.54
CA VAL A 7 1.67 20.83 -40.82
C VAL A 7 2.72 20.02 -40.06
N VAL A 8 3.86 19.72 -40.69
CA VAL A 8 4.97 19.01 -40.04
C VAL A 8 5.55 19.82 -38.88
N THR A 9 5.74 21.14 -39.06
CA THR A 9 6.23 22.03 -38.00
C THR A 9 5.29 22.08 -36.80
N TYR A 10 3.97 22.17 -37.02
CA TYR A 10 2.98 22.16 -35.94
C TYR A 10 2.92 20.81 -35.20
N ILE A 11 3.08 19.68 -35.90
CA ILE A 11 3.14 18.35 -35.28
C ILE A 11 4.39 18.21 -34.39
N LEU A 12 5.56 18.67 -34.86
CA LEU A 12 6.79 18.61 -34.08
C LEU A 12 6.74 19.52 -32.84
N LEU A 13 6.17 20.72 -32.97
CA LEU A 13 5.92 21.62 -31.84
C LEU A 13 4.97 20.99 -30.81
N PHE A 14 3.91 20.33 -31.26
CA PHE A 14 2.97 19.64 -30.38
C PHE A 14 3.62 18.46 -29.62
N LEU A 15 4.44 17.66 -30.30
CA LEU A 15 5.17 16.54 -29.68
C LEU A 15 6.24 17.03 -28.67
N CYS A 16 6.89 18.18 -28.91
CA CYS A 16 7.80 18.79 -27.95
C CYS A 16 7.12 19.41 -26.73
N LEU A 17 5.83 19.74 -26.83
CA LEU A 17 5.01 20.28 -25.74
C LEU A 17 4.31 19.18 -24.93
N CYS A 18 4.41 17.92 -25.33
CA CYS A 18 3.98 16.78 -24.52
C CYS A 18 5.03 16.48 -23.44
N ASP A 19 4.75 16.89 -22.21
CA ASP A 19 5.55 16.49 -21.05
C ASP A 19 5.65 14.96 -20.97
N GLN A 20 6.89 14.47 -20.88
CA GLN A 20 7.16 13.07 -20.61
C GLN A 20 6.83 12.80 -19.14
N VAL A 21 5.72 12.08 -18.90
CA VAL A 21 5.41 11.56 -17.58
C VAL A 21 6.37 10.41 -17.28
N ASN A 22 7.36 10.66 -16.43
CA ASN A 22 8.25 9.63 -15.91
C ASN A 22 7.56 8.95 -14.73
N SER A 23 7.23 7.66 -14.86
CA SER A 23 6.78 6.85 -13.74
C SER A 23 7.98 6.33 -12.93
N LEU A 24 7.75 6.00 -11.66
CA LEU A 24 8.75 5.36 -10.83
C LEU A 24 8.99 3.92 -11.33
N ASP A 25 10.07 3.71 -12.09
CA ASP A 25 10.48 2.37 -12.54
C ASP A 25 11.42 1.70 -11.53
N ASN A 26 10.86 1.27 -10.39
CA ASN A 26 11.62 0.61 -9.31
C ASN A 26 11.62 -0.93 -9.42
N GLY A 27 11.10 -1.50 -10.52
CA GLY A 27 11.04 -2.94 -10.75
C GLY A 27 9.96 -3.70 -9.96
N LEU A 28 9.19 -3.05 -9.09
CA LEU A 28 8.12 -3.67 -8.30
C LEU A 28 6.79 -3.65 -9.05
N LEU A 29 5.84 -4.50 -8.60
CA LEU A 29 4.44 -4.52 -9.06
C LEU A 29 4.26 -4.59 -10.59
N ARG A 30 5.14 -5.35 -11.27
CA ARG A 30 5.01 -5.65 -12.72
C ARG A 30 3.73 -6.40 -13.07
N GLN A 31 3.08 -7.00 -12.07
CA GLN A 31 1.73 -7.53 -12.10
C GLN A 31 0.92 -6.85 -10.97
N PRO A 32 -0.42 -6.74 -11.10
CA PRO A 32 -1.24 -6.18 -10.03
C PRO A 32 -0.95 -6.86 -8.68
N PRO A 33 -0.71 -6.11 -7.59
CA PRO A 33 -0.45 -6.69 -6.28
C PRO A 33 -1.67 -7.47 -5.79
N MET A 34 -1.41 -8.65 -5.25
CA MET A 34 -2.42 -9.47 -4.58
C MET A 34 -2.04 -9.64 -3.11
N GLY A 35 -2.98 -9.37 -2.22
CA GLY A 35 -2.74 -9.42 -0.79
C GLY A 35 -4.00 -9.16 0.02
N TRP A 36 -3.79 -8.97 1.32
CA TRP A 36 -4.84 -8.67 2.29
C TRP A 36 -4.56 -7.33 2.97
N LEU A 37 -5.61 -6.55 3.19
CA LEU A 37 -5.54 -5.20 3.77
C LEU A 37 -6.54 -5.06 4.90
N THR A 38 -6.08 -4.53 6.04
CA THR A 38 -6.84 -4.45 7.30
C THR A 38 -8.14 -3.61 7.21
N TRP A 39 -8.11 -2.48 6.50
CA TRP A 39 -9.13 -1.42 6.58
C TRP A 39 -10.57 -1.86 6.31
N GLN A 40 -10.85 -2.47 5.16
CA GLN A 40 -12.24 -2.64 4.70
C GLN A 40 -13.08 -3.42 5.71
N ARG A 41 -12.48 -4.43 6.37
CA ARG A 41 -13.15 -5.31 7.33
C ARG A 41 -12.97 -4.90 8.78
N PHE A 42 -11.79 -4.41 9.18
CA PHE A 42 -11.41 -4.18 10.58
C PHE A 42 -11.38 -2.70 10.98
N ARG A 43 -11.26 -1.78 10.00
CA ARG A 43 -11.28 -0.32 10.23
C ARG A 43 -10.27 0.08 11.31
N CYS A 44 -10.65 1.03 12.16
CA CYS A 44 -9.84 1.56 13.26
C CYS A 44 -10.31 1.02 14.63
N VAL A 45 -10.57 -0.28 14.75
CA VAL A 45 -10.92 -0.87 16.06
C VAL A 45 -9.65 -0.99 16.90
N THR A 46 -9.50 -0.17 17.94
CA THR A 46 -8.29 -0.17 18.81
C THR A 46 -8.56 -0.69 20.22
N ASP A 47 -9.82 -0.84 20.63
CA ASP A 47 -10.17 -1.47 21.91
C ASP A 47 -10.01 -3.00 21.83
N CYS A 48 -8.83 -3.47 22.21
CA CYS A 48 -8.51 -4.89 22.23
C CYS A 48 -9.08 -5.65 23.44
N GLN A 49 -9.62 -4.96 24.45
CA GLN A 49 -10.28 -5.63 25.57
C GLN A 49 -11.70 -6.04 25.18
N ALA A 50 -12.44 -5.11 24.54
CA ALA A 50 -13.77 -5.40 24.01
C ALA A 50 -13.73 -6.27 22.73
N HIS A 51 -12.68 -6.12 21.91
CA HIS A 51 -12.56 -6.76 20.60
C HIS A 51 -11.22 -7.48 20.39
N PRO A 52 -10.89 -8.51 21.19
CA PRO A 52 -9.56 -9.14 21.23
C PRO A 52 -9.15 -9.88 19.95
N ASP A 53 -10.08 -10.17 19.05
CA ASP A 53 -9.82 -10.88 17.79
C ASP A 53 -10.01 -10.01 16.54
N THR A 54 -10.50 -8.78 16.72
CA THR A 54 -10.76 -7.86 15.59
C THR A 54 -10.15 -6.48 15.78
N CYS A 55 -9.52 -6.18 16.92
CA CYS A 55 -8.75 -4.96 17.07
C CYS A 55 -7.48 -5.01 16.22
N ILE A 56 -7.06 -3.84 15.72
CA ILE A 56 -5.81 -3.66 14.98
C ILE A 56 -4.64 -3.89 15.94
N SER A 57 -4.03 -5.07 15.82
CA SER A 57 -2.99 -5.57 16.71
C SER A 57 -2.08 -6.54 15.98
N GLU A 58 -0.89 -6.75 16.50
CA GLU A 58 0.06 -7.75 15.99
C GLU A 58 -0.56 -9.16 15.97
N LYS A 59 -1.38 -9.50 16.98
CA LYS A 59 -2.13 -10.76 17.03
C LYS A 59 -3.02 -10.94 15.79
N LEU A 60 -3.82 -9.92 15.46
CA LEU A 60 -4.66 -9.95 14.25
C LEU A 60 -3.81 -10.17 13.00
N ILE A 61 -2.72 -9.42 12.84
CA ILE A 61 -1.86 -9.50 11.66
C ILE A 61 -1.22 -10.89 11.52
N ARG A 62 -0.69 -11.46 12.62
CA ARG A 62 -0.12 -12.83 12.62
C ARG A 62 -1.16 -13.89 12.27
N THR A 63 -2.36 -13.81 12.85
CA THR A 63 -3.45 -14.74 12.53
C THR A 63 -3.83 -14.67 11.04
N GLN A 64 -3.90 -13.48 10.45
CA GLN A 64 -4.20 -13.35 9.01
C GLN A 64 -3.07 -13.90 8.15
N ALA A 65 -1.80 -13.69 8.54
CA ALA A 65 -0.65 -14.27 7.86
C ALA A 65 -0.70 -15.79 7.84
N GLU A 66 -1.00 -16.42 8.99
CA GLU A 66 -1.17 -17.86 9.09
C GLU A 66 -2.31 -18.37 8.20
N LEU A 67 -3.45 -17.67 8.18
CA LEU A 67 -4.58 -18.03 7.34
C LEU A 67 -4.26 -17.92 5.84
N LEU A 68 -3.47 -16.93 5.42
CA LEU A 68 -3.05 -16.83 4.01
C LEU A 68 -2.30 -18.09 3.57
N VAL A 69 -1.46 -18.65 4.44
CA VAL A 69 -0.73 -19.90 4.18
C VAL A 69 -1.66 -21.11 4.28
N GLN A 70 -2.32 -21.30 5.43
CA GLN A 70 -3.11 -22.49 5.74
C GLN A 70 -4.30 -22.70 4.79
N ARG A 71 -4.83 -21.61 4.22
CA ARG A 71 -5.98 -21.65 3.31
C ARG A 71 -5.60 -21.57 1.83
N GLY A 72 -4.29 -21.57 1.51
CA GLY A 72 -3.80 -21.59 0.14
C GLY A 72 -3.88 -20.25 -0.61
N TYR A 73 -4.13 -19.13 0.07
CA TYR A 73 -4.12 -17.81 -0.56
C TYR A 73 -2.71 -17.42 -1.02
N LEU A 74 -1.68 -17.77 -0.24
CA LEU A 74 -0.30 -17.53 -0.63
C LEU A 74 0.04 -18.25 -1.94
N GLU A 75 -0.34 -19.53 -2.05
CA GLU A 75 -0.18 -20.33 -3.28
C GLU A 75 -0.98 -19.75 -4.46
N ALA A 76 -2.15 -19.18 -4.19
CA ALA A 76 -2.95 -18.47 -5.19
C ALA A 76 -2.38 -17.08 -5.57
N GLY A 77 -1.31 -16.62 -4.93
CA GLY A 77 -0.60 -15.38 -5.28
C GLY A 77 -0.81 -14.20 -4.34
N TYR A 78 -1.60 -14.33 -3.26
CA TYR A 78 -1.78 -13.28 -2.26
C TYR A 78 -0.56 -13.19 -1.33
N LYS A 79 0.37 -12.29 -1.65
CA LYS A 79 1.72 -12.22 -1.05
C LYS A 79 1.92 -11.06 -0.09
N TYR A 80 1.03 -10.07 -0.10
CA TYR A 80 1.14 -8.87 0.73
C TYR A 80 0.19 -8.91 1.91
N ILE A 81 0.67 -8.46 3.07
CA ILE A 81 -0.14 -8.09 4.22
C ILE A 81 0.04 -6.60 4.44
N ILE A 82 -1.05 -5.85 4.35
CA ILE A 82 -1.04 -4.40 4.36
C ILE A 82 -1.76 -3.92 5.63
N ILE A 83 -0.96 -3.36 6.53
CA ILE A 83 -1.45 -2.68 7.73
C ILE A 83 -1.85 -1.26 7.28
N ASP A 84 -3.12 -0.92 7.47
CA ASP A 84 -3.68 0.37 7.11
C ASP A 84 -3.61 1.31 8.33
N ASP A 85 -4.53 2.24 8.51
CA ASP A 85 -4.49 3.20 9.62
C ASP A 85 -4.59 2.52 11.02
N CYS A 86 -4.27 3.31 12.06
CA CYS A 86 -4.48 3.00 13.47
C CYS A 86 -3.53 1.97 14.11
N TRP A 87 -2.41 1.61 13.46
CA TRP A 87 -1.34 0.83 14.11
C TRP A 87 -0.38 1.68 14.96
N LEU A 88 -0.29 2.96 14.65
CA LEU A 88 0.64 3.91 15.24
C LEU A 88 0.30 4.25 16.69
N ASN A 89 1.34 4.56 17.46
CA ASN A 89 1.24 5.28 18.72
C ASN A 89 0.80 6.73 18.44
N HIS A 90 0.15 7.36 19.43
CA HIS A 90 -0.25 8.75 19.38
C HIS A 90 0.93 9.73 19.37
N SER A 91 2.10 9.30 19.86
CA SER A 91 3.31 10.11 19.90
C SER A 91 4.44 9.45 19.11
N ARG A 92 5.28 10.30 18.51
CA ARG A 92 6.56 9.89 17.93
C ARG A 92 7.60 9.69 19.03
N ALA A 93 8.65 8.95 18.73
CA ALA A 93 9.82 8.91 19.60
C ALA A 93 10.54 10.27 19.61
N ALA A 94 11.50 10.42 20.54
CA ALA A 94 12.26 11.66 20.71
C ALA A 94 13.04 12.08 19.45
N ASP A 95 13.42 11.13 18.59
CA ASP A 95 14.09 11.36 17.31
C ASP A 95 13.12 11.67 16.15
N GLY A 96 11.82 11.71 16.42
CA GLY A 96 10.77 11.95 15.43
C GLY A 96 10.32 10.70 14.66
N SER A 97 10.88 9.52 14.94
CA SER A 97 10.45 8.26 14.31
C SER A 97 9.02 7.88 14.69
N LEU A 98 8.32 7.22 13.75
CA LEU A 98 7.02 6.62 14.02
C LEU A 98 7.20 5.41 14.94
N GLN A 99 6.31 5.26 15.91
CA GLN A 99 6.30 4.13 16.84
C GLN A 99 4.97 3.39 16.69
N PRO A 100 4.96 2.05 16.73
CA PRO A 100 3.71 1.31 16.84
C PRO A 100 3.11 1.50 18.25
N ASP A 101 1.80 1.28 18.38
CA ASP A 101 1.16 1.22 19.69
C ASP A 101 1.72 0.06 20.51
N GLU A 102 2.41 0.37 21.61
CA GLU A 102 3.17 -0.60 22.40
C GLU A 102 2.29 -1.69 23.05
N THR A 103 1.01 -1.42 23.29
CA THR A 103 0.10 -2.41 23.89
C THR A 103 -0.44 -3.37 22.83
N ARG A 104 -0.73 -2.87 21.63
CA ARG A 104 -1.33 -3.67 20.54
C ARG A 104 -0.28 -4.33 19.65
N PHE A 105 0.94 -3.79 19.61
CA PHE A 105 2.10 -4.26 18.84
C PHE A 105 3.35 -4.31 19.74
N PRO A 106 3.43 -5.28 20.67
CA PRO A 106 4.47 -5.34 21.68
C PRO A 106 5.81 -5.94 21.23
N SER A 107 5.95 -6.49 20.01
CA SER A 107 7.18 -7.15 19.53
C SER A 107 7.87 -6.49 18.35
#